data_AF-A0A976B9B5-F1
#
_entry.id   AF-A0A976B9B5-F1
#
_cell.length_a   1.000
_cell.length_b   1.000
_cell.length_c   1.000
_cell.angle_alpha   90.00
_cell.angle_beta   90.00
_cell.angle_gamma   90.00
#
_symmetry.space_group_name_H-M   'P 1'
#
loop_
_entity.id
_entity.type
_entity.pdbx_description
1 polymer ?
#
loop_
_entity_poly.entity_id
_entity_poly.type
_entity_poly.pdbx_seq_one_letter_code
_entity_poly.pdbx_strand_id
1 'polypeptide(L)'
;MTRRPVHVPSDGPLRAAVLEHYGETFGIDDKPWQAWRLEDAPEHPGAHDVLLSDGEATEETIARVAASGATLIETDREGGQWIDTVRSPMGTWVFSVAADSDQPHSAAFVAVLLASLSLHFPAHDALALARAWAPGSADWPADFARFPRVRHAALVAPEQAVEPFAPCPALGLYVVVPSVEWIERLAPLNVPTVQLRFKSDDPAAVRAEIARAARAMQGSSSRLFINDHWQAAIDYHVANGAQSGIYGIHLGQEDLDDADLDAIRASGLRLGVSTHGYAEMLRVAAIRPSYLALGAIFPTTTKVMPTQPQGMGRFRAYAKLMQPVIPSLVGIGGVNATNMREVLAVGVGSAAVVRAVTEADDVPAAVAHLVSLFPAEAL
;
A
#
# COMPACT_ATOMS: atom_id res chain seq x y z
N MET A 1 -42.42 -10.18 15.81
CA MET A 1 -41.49 -9.92 16.92
C MET A 1 -40.14 -9.65 16.28
N THR A 2 -39.65 -8.41 16.30
CA THR A 2 -38.29 -8.10 15.84
C THR A 2 -37.31 -8.74 16.82
N ARG A 3 -36.48 -9.67 16.33
CA ARG A 3 -35.40 -10.29 17.12
C ARG A 3 -34.48 -9.14 17.55
N ARG A 4 -34.11 -9.07 18.84
CA ARG A 4 -33.17 -8.04 19.30
C ARG A 4 -31.80 -8.35 18.71
N PRO A 5 -31.06 -7.32 18.24
CA PRO A 5 -29.71 -7.53 17.77
C PRO A 5 -28.81 -8.15 18.85
N VAL A 6 -27.95 -9.08 18.46
CA VAL A 6 -27.00 -9.77 19.36
C VAL A 6 -25.59 -9.58 18.83
N HIS A 7 -24.73 -9.00 19.68
CA HIS A 7 -23.32 -8.84 19.35
C HIS A 7 -22.61 -10.18 19.22
N VAL A 8 -21.64 -10.25 18.32
CA VAL A 8 -20.70 -11.37 18.31
C VAL A 8 -19.89 -11.32 19.62
N PRO A 9 -19.74 -12.44 20.35
CA PRO A 9 -18.85 -12.49 21.51
C PRO A 9 -17.45 -11.99 21.14
N SER A 10 -16.90 -11.11 21.96
CA SER A 10 -15.58 -10.52 21.77
C SER A 10 -14.78 -10.63 23.07
N ASP A 11 -13.48 -10.86 22.95
CA ASP A 11 -12.54 -10.78 24.07
C ASP A 11 -12.34 -9.31 24.47
N GLY A 12 -13.19 -8.85 25.40
CA GLY A 12 -13.17 -7.48 25.90
C GLY A 12 -11.82 -7.04 26.49
N PRO A 13 -11.20 -7.83 27.40
CA PRO A 13 -9.86 -7.54 27.91
C PRO A 13 -8.81 -7.39 26.82
N LEU A 14 -8.78 -8.28 25.82
CA LEU A 14 -7.83 -8.16 24.71
C LEU A 14 -8.07 -6.87 23.91
N ARG A 15 -9.34 -6.57 23.55
CA ARG A 15 -9.67 -5.34 22.82
C ARG A 15 -9.19 -4.10 23.58
N ALA A 16 -9.43 -4.03 24.89
CA ALA A 16 -9.01 -2.92 25.73
C ALA A 16 -7.48 -2.79 25.76
N ALA A 17 -6.76 -3.91 25.94
CA ALA A 17 -5.29 -3.91 25.97
C ALA A 17 -4.67 -3.44 24.65
N VAL A 18 -5.22 -3.84 23.51
CA VAL A 18 -4.76 -3.38 22.18
C VAL A 18 -4.97 -1.87 22.04
N LEU A 19 -6.14 -1.35 22.43
CA LEU A 19 -6.43 0.08 22.35
C LEU A 19 -5.58 0.91 23.29
N GLU A 20 -5.34 0.43 24.51
CA GLU A 20 -4.46 1.07 25.50
C GLU A 20 -3.02 1.15 24.97
N HIS A 21 -2.51 0.05 24.40
CA HIS A 21 -1.12 0.00 23.95
C HIS A 21 -0.87 0.79 22.65
N TYR A 22 -1.80 0.77 21.70
CA TYR A 22 -1.59 1.33 20.36
C TYR A 22 -2.35 2.64 20.08
N GLY A 23 -3.23 3.05 20.99
CA GLY A 23 -4.06 4.25 20.82
C GLY A 23 -3.26 5.53 20.64
N GLU A 24 -2.20 5.74 21.42
CA GLU A 24 -1.30 6.90 21.24
C GLU A 24 -0.53 6.85 19.91
N THR A 25 -0.28 5.64 19.39
CA THR A 25 0.52 5.44 18.18
C THR A 25 -0.29 5.68 16.89
N PHE A 26 -1.55 5.24 16.87
CA PHE A 26 -2.38 5.28 15.66
C PHE A 26 -3.59 6.23 15.75
N GLY A 27 -3.88 6.76 16.95
CA GLY A 27 -5.14 7.44 17.24
C GLY A 27 -6.27 6.44 17.55
N ILE A 28 -7.33 6.93 18.17
CA ILE A 28 -8.54 6.16 18.49
C ILE A 28 -9.76 6.92 17.97
N ASP A 29 -10.67 6.22 17.32
CA ASP A 29 -11.97 6.71 16.90
C ASP A 29 -12.84 7.03 18.12
N ASP A 30 -13.47 8.21 18.11
CA ASP A 30 -14.39 8.64 19.14
C ASP A 30 -15.67 7.79 19.19
N LYS A 31 -16.02 7.14 18.07
CA LYS A 31 -17.21 6.30 17.94
C LYS A 31 -16.86 4.81 18.08
N PRO A 32 -17.57 4.07 18.93
CA PRO A 32 -17.27 2.66 19.16
C PRO A 32 -17.70 1.79 17.97
N TRP A 33 -16.78 0.97 17.47
CA TRP A 33 -17.09 -0.10 16.53
C TRP A 33 -17.81 -1.27 17.21
N GLN A 34 -18.76 -1.87 16.48
CA GLN A 34 -19.57 -3.00 16.92
C GLN A 34 -19.56 -4.12 15.86
N ALA A 35 -19.59 -5.38 16.33
CA ALA A 35 -19.69 -6.55 15.46
C ALA A 35 -21.00 -7.29 15.72
N TRP A 36 -21.64 -7.73 14.63
CA TRP A 36 -22.91 -8.44 14.62
C TRP A 36 -22.78 -9.73 13.83
N ARG A 37 -23.46 -10.80 14.29
CA ARG A 37 -23.72 -11.92 13.39
C ARG A 37 -24.71 -11.44 12.35
N LEU A 38 -24.54 -11.81 11.09
CA LEU A 38 -25.38 -11.32 10.00
C LEU A 38 -26.88 -11.58 10.28
N GLU A 39 -27.22 -12.74 10.82
CA GLU A 39 -28.58 -13.15 11.18
C GLU A 39 -29.20 -12.39 12.38
N ASP A 40 -28.35 -11.77 13.20
CA ASP A 40 -28.74 -11.00 14.39
C ASP A 40 -28.40 -9.51 14.25
N ALA A 41 -28.09 -9.04 13.04
CA ALA A 41 -27.72 -7.66 12.78
C ALA A 41 -28.95 -6.73 12.83
N PRO A 42 -28.78 -5.44 13.17
CA PRO A 42 -29.84 -4.45 13.03
C PRO A 42 -30.32 -4.35 11.58
N GLU A 43 -31.61 -4.01 11.39
CA GLU A 43 -32.20 -3.80 10.06
C GLU A 43 -31.51 -2.66 9.28
N HIS A 44 -31.02 -1.67 10.02
CA HIS A 44 -30.27 -0.52 9.49
C HIS A 44 -28.94 -0.37 10.27
N PRO A 45 -27.89 -1.12 9.89
CA PRO A 45 -26.57 -0.91 10.46
C PRO A 45 -26.00 0.46 10.06
N GLY A 46 -25.00 0.94 10.78
CA GLY A 46 -24.30 2.20 10.49
C GLY A 46 -22.84 1.99 10.08
N ALA A 47 -22.16 3.08 9.77
CA ALA A 47 -20.76 3.05 9.30
C ALA A 47 -19.75 2.43 10.30
N HIS A 48 -20.10 2.34 11.59
CA HIS A 48 -19.30 1.73 12.66
C HIS A 48 -19.73 0.29 13.00
N ASP A 49 -20.57 -0.31 12.16
CA ASP A 49 -21.02 -1.69 12.31
C ASP A 49 -20.31 -2.61 11.31
N VAL A 50 -19.87 -3.76 11.82
CA VAL A 50 -19.35 -4.87 11.03
C VAL A 50 -20.28 -6.06 11.16
N LEU A 51 -20.77 -6.56 10.03
CA LEU A 51 -21.63 -7.73 9.97
C LEU A 51 -20.77 -8.91 9.53
N LEU A 52 -20.77 -9.96 10.33
CA LEU A 52 -19.98 -11.17 10.13
C LEU A 52 -20.90 -12.31 9.68
N SER A 53 -20.56 -12.94 8.56
CA SER A 53 -21.30 -14.05 7.97
C SER A 53 -20.43 -15.30 7.88
N ASP A 54 -20.98 -16.43 8.33
CA ASP A 54 -20.40 -17.76 8.12
C ASP A 54 -20.92 -18.28 6.77
N GLY A 55 -20.26 -17.84 5.70
CA GLY A 55 -20.60 -18.13 4.32
C GLY A 55 -21.14 -16.94 3.54
N GLU A 56 -21.40 -17.17 2.26
CA GLU A 56 -21.88 -16.16 1.30
C GLU A 56 -23.25 -15.56 1.68
N ALA A 57 -23.32 -14.23 1.66
CA ALA A 57 -24.53 -13.47 1.88
C ALA A 57 -25.33 -13.29 0.58
N THR A 58 -26.65 -13.13 0.70
CA THR A 58 -27.51 -12.88 -0.47
C THR A 58 -27.22 -11.51 -1.09
N GLU A 59 -27.46 -11.35 -2.39
CA GLU A 59 -27.32 -10.06 -3.09
C GLU A 59 -28.13 -8.94 -2.42
N GLU A 60 -29.35 -9.24 -1.95
CA GLU A 60 -30.20 -8.31 -1.20
C GLU A 60 -29.51 -7.85 0.09
N THR A 61 -28.89 -8.76 0.81
CA THR A 61 -28.15 -8.46 2.04
C THR A 61 -26.93 -7.59 1.74
N ILE A 62 -26.15 -7.94 0.72
CA ILE A 62 -24.98 -7.18 0.28
C ILE A 62 -25.39 -5.74 -0.07
N ALA A 63 -26.45 -5.58 -0.87
CA ALA A 63 -26.96 -4.26 -1.26
C ALA A 63 -27.44 -3.44 -0.05
N ARG A 64 -28.15 -4.07 0.90
CA ARG A 64 -28.60 -3.42 2.14
C ARG A 64 -27.43 -2.91 2.98
N VAL A 65 -26.41 -3.74 3.18
CA VAL A 65 -25.23 -3.35 3.98
C VAL A 65 -24.47 -2.23 3.28
N ALA A 66 -24.25 -2.34 1.97
CA ALA A 66 -23.59 -1.30 1.18
C ALA A 66 -24.32 0.06 1.26
N ALA A 67 -25.66 0.06 1.17
CA ALA A 67 -26.47 1.28 1.24
C ALA A 67 -26.35 2.01 2.59
N SER A 68 -25.98 1.31 3.65
CA SER A 68 -25.81 1.86 4.99
C SER A 68 -24.41 2.39 5.31
N GLY A 69 -23.43 2.08 4.44
CA GLY A 69 -22.01 2.36 4.68
C GLY A 69 -21.34 1.43 5.70
N ALA A 70 -22.05 0.42 6.22
CA ALA A 70 -21.48 -0.60 7.10
C ALA A 70 -20.55 -1.56 6.35
N THR A 71 -19.80 -2.36 7.11
CA THR A 71 -18.91 -3.39 6.56
C THR A 71 -19.56 -4.77 6.65
N LEU A 72 -19.46 -5.56 5.58
CA LEU A 72 -19.79 -6.98 5.57
C LEU A 72 -18.50 -7.79 5.43
N ILE A 73 -18.33 -8.81 6.27
CA ILE A 73 -17.26 -9.81 6.14
C ILE A 73 -17.92 -11.18 6.04
N GLU A 74 -17.76 -11.79 4.88
CA GLU A 74 -18.18 -13.17 4.61
C GLU A 74 -16.97 -14.07 4.76
N THR A 75 -17.09 -15.15 5.52
CA THR A 75 -16.02 -16.15 5.65
C THR A 75 -16.51 -17.52 5.20
N ASP A 76 -15.96 -17.99 4.08
CA ASP A 76 -16.20 -19.32 3.52
C ASP A 76 -15.02 -20.27 3.81
N ARG A 77 -15.22 -21.57 3.56
CA ARG A 77 -14.17 -22.59 3.66
C ARG A 77 -13.87 -23.23 2.31
N GLU A 78 -12.64 -23.13 1.85
CA GLU A 78 -12.15 -23.73 0.60
C GLU A 78 -10.82 -24.43 0.86
N GLY A 79 -10.70 -25.73 0.58
CA GLY A 79 -9.41 -26.44 0.64
C GLY A 79 -8.70 -26.42 2.01
N GLY A 80 -9.43 -26.33 3.13
CA GLY A 80 -8.84 -26.19 4.47
C GLY A 80 -8.37 -24.77 4.82
N GLN A 81 -8.72 -23.79 3.99
CA GLN A 81 -8.48 -22.37 4.22
C GLN A 81 -9.78 -21.63 4.52
N TRP A 82 -9.69 -20.56 5.30
CA TRP A 82 -10.71 -19.52 5.34
C TRP A 82 -10.57 -18.61 4.13
N ILE A 83 -11.68 -18.33 3.47
CA ILE A 83 -11.79 -17.35 2.40
C ILE A 83 -12.62 -16.18 2.93
N ASP A 84 -11.96 -15.06 3.21
CA ASP A 84 -12.61 -13.87 3.75
C ASP A 84 -12.89 -12.87 2.63
N THR A 85 -14.16 -12.57 2.39
CA THR A 85 -14.59 -11.48 1.50
C THR A 85 -15.03 -10.29 2.34
N VAL A 86 -14.25 -9.21 2.29
CA VAL A 86 -14.51 -7.95 2.99
C VAL A 86 -15.13 -6.97 2.01
N ARG A 87 -16.38 -6.56 2.26
CA ARG A 87 -17.08 -5.53 1.49
C ARG A 87 -17.27 -4.29 2.35
N SER A 88 -16.77 -3.16 1.86
CA SER A 88 -16.83 -1.87 2.56
C SER A 88 -17.02 -0.73 1.57
N PRO A 89 -17.25 0.52 2.03
CA PRO A 89 -17.24 1.69 1.16
C PRO A 89 -15.93 1.88 0.37
N MET A 90 -14.84 1.23 0.78
CA MET A 90 -13.54 1.25 0.09
C MET A 90 -13.38 0.13 -0.95
N GLY A 91 -14.46 -0.58 -1.29
CA GLY A 91 -14.43 -1.68 -2.25
C GLY A 91 -14.41 -3.06 -1.58
N THR A 92 -14.15 -4.08 -2.40
CA THR A 92 -14.15 -5.48 -2.01
C THR A 92 -12.74 -6.05 -2.02
N TRP A 93 -12.37 -6.75 -0.94
CA TRP A 93 -11.12 -7.48 -0.84
C TRP A 93 -11.39 -8.94 -0.50
N VAL A 94 -10.64 -9.84 -1.12
CA VAL A 94 -10.73 -11.28 -0.84
C VAL A 94 -9.39 -11.75 -0.32
N PHE A 95 -9.41 -12.50 0.78
CA PHE A 95 -8.24 -13.06 1.42
C PHE A 95 -8.34 -14.57 1.58
N SER A 96 -7.21 -15.26 1.60
CA SER A 96 -7.13 -16.65 2.06
C SER A 96 -6.11 -16.82 3.18
N VAL A 97 -6.45 -17.67 4.16
CA VAL A 97 -5.57 -18.02 5.27
C VAL A 97 -5.86 -19.45 5.73
N ALA A 98 -4.84 -20.16 6.23
CA ALA A 98 -5.03 -21.49 6.77
C ALA A 98 -6.09 -21.48 7.89
N ALA A 99 -7.04 -22.41 7.85
CA ALA A 99 -8.02 -22.54 8.92
C ALA A 99 -7.36 -23.14 10.16
N ASP A 100 -7.35 -22.39 11.25
CA ASP A 100 -6.78 -22.76 12.55
C ASP A 100 -7.80 -23.40 13.50
N SER A 101 -9.09 -23.33 13.16
CA SER A 101 -10.21 -23.88 13.91
C SER A 101 -11.42 -24.13 12.98
N ASP A 102 -12.54 -24.57 13.55
CA ASP A 102 -13.84 -24.64 12.85
C ASP A 102 -14.71 -23.40 13.06
N GLN A 103 -14.22 -22.39 13.80
CA GLN A 103 -14.93 -21.14 14.06
C GLN A 103 -14.21 -19.97 13.36
N PRO A 104 -14.75 -19.41 12.27
CA PRO A 104 -14.06 -18.38 11.50
C PRO A 104 -13.87 -17.07 12.28
N HIS A 105 -14.78 -16.75 13.20
CA HIS A 105 -14.76 -15.51 13.99
C HIS A 105 -14.69 -15.79 15.50
N SER A 106 -13.52 -16.23 15.96
CA SER A 106 -13.26 -16.39 17.40
C SER A 106 -13.39 -15.06 18.17
N ALA A 107 -13.64 -15.12 19.48
CA ALA A 107 -13.74 -13.91 20.31
C ALA A 107 -12.48 -13.03 20.25
N ALA A 108 -11.29 -13.66 20.12
CA ALA A 108 -10.02 -12.96 19.96
C ALA A 108 -9.90 -12.28 18.59
N PHE A 109 -10.30 -12.96 17.51
CA PHE A 109 -10.36 -12.37 16.18
C PHE A 109 -11.26 -11.13 16.16
N VAL A 110 -12.48 -11.24 16.70
CA VAL A 110 -13.43 -10.11 16.76
C VAL A 110 -12.88 -8.96 17.60
N ALA A 111 -12.19 -9.25 18.71
CA ALA A 111 -11.55 -8.22 19.55
C ALA A 111 -10.50 -7.42 18.77
N VAL A 112 -9.60 -8.09 18.05
CA VAL A 112 -8.53 -7.45 17.27
C VAL A 112 -9.09 -6.72 16.05
N LEU A 113 -10.10 -7.27 15.38
CA LEU A 113 -10.80 -6.62 14.27
C LEU A 113 -11.39 -5.29 14.72
N LEU A 114 -12.18 -5.29 15.81
CA LEU A 114 -12.80 -4.08 16.35
C LEU A 114 -11.78 -3.08 16.90
N ALA A 115 -10.70 -3.56 17.52
CA ALA A 115 -9.61 -2.69 17.97
C ALA A 115 -8.93 -2.00 16.78
N SER A 116 -8.58 -2.75 15.73
CA SER A 116 -7.92 -2.22 14.53
C SER A 116 -8.80 -1.19 13.80
N LEU A 117 -10.10 -1.45 13.67
CA LEU A 117 -11.06 -0.49 13.13
C LEU A 117 -11.13 0.79 13.98
N SER A 118 -11.13 0.64 15.31
CA SER A 118 -11.10 1.78 16.24
C SER A 118 -9.76 2.54 16.18
N LEU A 119 -8.67 1.91 15.73
CA LEU A 119 -7.37 2.54 15.45
C LEU A 119 -7.30 3.11 14.01
N HIS A 120 -8.46 3.36 13.42
CA HIS A 120 -8.67 3.92 12.07
C HIS A 120 -8.12 3.09 10.91
N PHE A 121 -7.84 1.79 11.09
CA PHE A 121 -7.50 0.93 9.96
C PHE A 121 -8.77 0.61 9.15
N PRO A 122 -8.72 0.66 7.81
CA PRO A 122 -9.86 0.28 7.00
C PRO A 122 -10.19 -1.20 7.16
N ALA A 123 -11.43 -1.60 6.85
CA ALA A 123 -11.93 -2.94 7.14
C ALA A 123 -11.06 -4.09 6.59
N HIS A 124 -10.51 -3.94 5.38
CA HIS A 124 -9.64 -4.94 4.77
C HIS A 124 -8.28 -5.08 5.50
N ASP A 125 -7.73 -3.97 5.99
CA ASP A 125 -6.51 -3.99 6.81
C ASP A 125 -6.78 -4.54 8.22
N ALA A 126 -7.91 -4.15 8.81
CA ALA A 126 -8.33 -4.63 10.12
C ALA A 126 -8.56 -6.15 10.10
N LEU A 127 -9.14 -6.70 9.02
CA LEU A 127 -9.23 -8.14 8.80
C LEU A 127 -7.84 -8.78 8.70
N ALA A 128 -6.95 -8.22 7.87
CA ALA A 128 -5.61 -8.76 7.68
C ALA A 128 -4.82 -8.81 9.01
N LEU A 129 -4.91 -7.75 9.83
CA LEU A 129 -4.34 -7.69 11.17
C LEU A 129 -4.95 -8.71 12.13
N ALA A 130 -6.29 -8.85 12.13
CA ALA A 130 -6.98 -9.81 12.98
C ALA A 130 -6.62 -11.27 12.64
N ARG A 131 -6.45 -11.60 11.35
CA ARG A 131 -5.96 -12.91 10.91
C ARG A 131 -4.49 -13.14 11.26
N ALA A 132 -3.66 -12.10 11.17
CA ALA A 132 -2.24 -12.20 11.50
C ALA A 132 -1.95 -12.25 13.01
N TRP A 133 -2.92 -11.89 13.86
CA TRP A 133 -2.69 -11.73 15.30
C TRP A 133 -2.24 -13.02 15.98
N ALA A 134 -1.21 -12.92 16.81
CA ALA A 134 -0.67 -14.05 17.54
C ALA A 134 -1.53 -14.37 18.78
N PRO A 135 -2.02 -15.62 18.94
CA PRO A 135 -2.72 -16.01 20.16
C PRO A 135 -1.87 -15.71 21.40
N GLY A 136 -2.46 -15.02 22.38
CA GLY A 136 -1.78 -14.63 23.62
C GLY A 136 -0.76 -13.49 23.48
N SER A 137 -0.60 -12.90 22.30
CA SER A 137 0.29 -11.75 22.08
C SER A 137 -0.43 -10.42 22.32
N ALA A 138 0.31 -9.46 22.87
CA ALA A 138 -0.05 -8.04 22.89
C ALA A 138 0.72 -7.23 21.83
N ASP A 139 1.67 -7.85 21.14
CA ASP A 139 2.52 -7.21 20.15
C ASP A 139 1.81 -7.08 18.80
N TRP A 140 2.03 -5.94 18.14
CA TRP A 140 1.50 -5.65 16.82
C TRP A 140 2.09 -6.63 15.80
N PRO A 141 1.28 -7.19 14.88
CA PRO A 141 1.75 -8.17 13.91
C PRO A 141 2.89 -7.61 13.05
N ALA A 142 4.05 -8.28 13.10
CA ALA A 142 5.25 -7.92 12.34
C ALA A 142 5.87 -9.11 11.58
N ASP A 143 5.33 -10.32 11.77
CA ASP A 143 5.73 -11.50 11.01
C ASP A 143 4.84 -11.64 9.77
N PHE A 144 5.42 -11.36 8.61
CA PHE A 144 4.72 -11.41 7.33
C PHE A 144 4.12 -12.79 7.03
N ALA A 145 4.74 -13.88 7.51
CA ALA A 145 4.25 -15.24 7.24
C ALA A 145 2.90 -15.56 7.90
N ARG A 146 2.48 -14.75 8.89
CA ARG A 146 1.18 -14.90 9.57
C ARG A 146 0.04 -14.19 8.86
N PHE A 147 0.34 -13.23 7.99
CA PHE A 147 -0.70 -12.47 7.31
C PHE A 147 -1.42 -13.33 6.27
N PRO A 148 -2.71 -13.06 6.02
CA PRO A 148 -3.43 -13.75 4.96
C PRO A 148 -2.87 -13.36 3.59
N ARG A 149 -3.19 -14.17 2.58
CA ARG A 149 -2.87 -13.88 1.18
C ARG A 149 -4.02 -13.17 0.52
N VAL A 150 -3.76 -12.15 -0.28
CA VAL A 150 -4.78 -11.52 -1.12
C VAL A 150 -5.10 -12.43 -2.29
N ARG A 151 -6.40 -12.64 -2.57
CA ARG A 151 -6.89 -13.24 -3.81
C ARG A 151 -7.38 -12.11 -4.71
N HIS A 152 -6.74 -11.99 -5.87
CA HIS A 152 -7.10 -10.99 -6.87
C HIS A 152 -6.86 -11.54 -8.27
N ALA A 153 -7.71 -11.18 -9.23
CA ALA A 153 -7.62 -11.72 -10.60
C ALA A 153 -6.29 -11.38 -11.28
N ALA A 154 -5.69 -10.23 -10.94
CA ALA A 154 -4.38 -9.80 -11.42
C ALA A 154 -3.18 -10.52 -10.78
N LEU A 155 -3.42 -11.39 -9.78
CA LEU A 155 -2.35 -12.17 -9.15
C LEU A 155 -2.34 -13.59 -9.70
N VAL A 156 -1.15 -14.16 -9.87
CA VAL A 156 -1.01 -15.59 -10.18
C VAL A 156 -1.53 -16.45 -9.02
N ALA A 157 -1.84 -17.72 -9.32
CA ALA A 157 -2.26 -18.66 -8.29
C ALA A 157 -1.20 -18.77 -7.17
N PRO A 158 -1.59 -18.95 -5.89
CA PRO A 158 -0.66 -18.99 -4.75
C PRO A 158 0.44 -20.05 -4.86
N GLU A 159 0.17 -21.14 -5.59
CA GLU A 159 1.07 -22.26 -5.82
C GLU A 159 2.19 -21.92 -6.82
N GLN A 160 1.98 -20.90 -7.64
CA GLN A 160 2.88 -20.56 -8.74
C GLN A 160 4.04 -19.70 -8.22
N ALA A 161 5.26 -20.16 -8.49
CA ALA A 161 6.45 -19.37 -8.21
C ALA A 161 6.47 -18.11 -9.09
N VAL A 162 6.70 -16.95 -8.46
CA VAL A 162 6.87 -15.68 -9.15
C VAL A 162 8.35 -15.30 -9.09
N GLU A 163 8.96 -15.09 -10.25
CA GLU A 163 10.32 -14.57 -10.33
C GLU A 163 10.34 -13.11 -9.83
N PRO A 164 11.29 -12.73 -8.94
CA PRO A 164 11.41 -11.34 -8.52
C PRO A 164 11.80 -10.43 -9.69
N PHE A 165 11.36 -9.18 -9.64
CA PHE A 165 11.92 -8.14 -10.51
C PHE A 165 13.39 -7.87 -10.15
N ALA A 166 14.13 -7.25 -11.07
CA ALA A 166 15.52 -6.86 -10.82
C ALA A 166 15.62 -6.02 -9.52
N PRO A 167 16.58 -6.25 -8.61
CA PRO A 167 16.62 -5.57 -7.33
C PRO A 167 17.00 -4.09 -7.45
N CYS A 168 16.49 -3.25 -6.54
CA CYS A 168 16.93 -1.87 -6.34
C CYS A 168 17.90 -1.75 -5.17
N PRO A 169 18.96 -0.93 -5.27
CA PRO A 169 19.66 -0.43 -4.08
C PRO A 169 18.75 0.58 -3.34
N ALA A 170 19.28 1.23 -2.30
CA ALA A 170 18.68 2.45 -1.80
C ALA A 170 18.56 3.48 -2.94
N LEU A 171 17.37 4.07 -3.06
CA LEU A 171 17.05 5.05 -4.11
C LEU A 171 17.39 6.50 -3.69
N GLY A 172 17.74 6.72 -2.43
CA GLY A 172 18.17 8.03 -1.91
C GLY A 172 17.05 9.06 -1.98
N LEU A 173 17.41 10.30 -2.35
CA LEU A 173 16.43 11.33 -2.67
C LEU A 173 15.72 10.96 -3.97
N TYR A 174 14.41 10.79 -3.88
CA TYR A 174 13.55 10.44 -5.00
C TYR A 174 12.65 11.63 -5.33
N VAL A 175 12.82 12.25 -6.50
CA VAL A 175 11.98 13.40 -6.91
C VAL A 175 10.96 12.99 -7.97
N VAL A 176 9.67 13.18 -7.69
CA VAL A 176 8.58 12.90 -8.64
C VAL A 176 8.14 14.21 -9.30
N VAL A 177 8.14 14.26 -10.63
CA VAL A 177 7.86 15.48 -11.41
C VAL A 177 6.89 15.25 -12.56
N PRO A 178 6.09 16.25 -12.98
CA PRO A 178 4.98 16.03 -13.90
C PRO A 178 5.36 16.02 -15.38
N SER A 179 6.55 16.50 -15.77
CA SER A 179 6.92 16.67 -17.18
C SER A 179 8.41 16.46 -17.43
N VAL A 180 8.77 16.32 -18.71
CA VAL A 180 10.14 16.13 -19.16
C VAL A 180 11.00 17.38 -18.98
N GLU A 181 10.42 18.58 -19.06
CA GLU A 181 11.15 19.83 -18.78
C GLU A 181 11.71 19.83 -17.36
N TRP A 182 11.00 19.21 -16.42
CA TRP A 182 11.51 18.99 -15.07
C TRP A 182 12.62 17.95 -15.03
N ILE A 183 12.52 16.86 -15.78
CA ILE A 183 13.59 15.86 -15.88
C ILE A 183 14.86 16.50 -16.45
N GLU A 184 14.74 17.27 -17.53
CA GLU A 184 15.85 18.02 -18.14
C GLU A 184 16.48 19.03 -17.15
N ARG A 185 15.66 19.68 -16.32
CA ARG A 185 16.12 20.60 -15.25
C ARG A 185 16.86 19.87 -14.12
N LEU A 186 16.44 18.66 -13.76
CA LEU A 186 17.03 17.89 -12.66
C LEU A 186 18.24 17.05 -13.09
N ALA A 187 18.34 16.67 -14.37
CA ALA A 187 19.45 15.89 -14.92
C ALA A 187 20.85 16.43 -14.56
N PRO A 188 21.17 17.74 -14.71
CA PRO A 188 22.49 18.28 -14.35
C PRO A 188 22.75 18.32 -12.84
N LEU A 189 21.71 18.16 -12.00
CA LEU A 189 21.83 18.19 -10.54
C LEU A 189 22.18 16.81 -9.94
N ASN A 190 22.23 15.75 -10.77
CA ASN A 190 22.52 14.38 -10.35
C ASN A 190 21.69 13.92 -9.14
N VAL A 191 20.38 14.21 -9.16
CA VAL A 191 19.45 13.70 -8.16
C VAL A 191 19.50 12.16 -8.19
N PRO A 192 19.68 11.46 -7.05
CA PRO A 192 19.84 10.01 -7.03
C PRO A 192 18.74 9.25 -7.81
N THR A 193 17.48 9.65 -7.63
CA THR A 193 16.34 9.06 -8.35
C THR A 193 15.34 10.14 -8.77
N VAL A 194 14.84 10.05 -10.00
CA VAL A 194 13.76 10.89 -10.53
C VAL A 194 12.65 10.04 -11.14
N GLN A 195 11.41 10.50 -11.07
CA GLN A 195 10.28 9.86 -11.75
C GLN A 195 9.53 10.88 -12.59
N LEU A 196 9.32 10.51 -13.86
CA LEU A 196 8.41 11.21 -14.74
C LEU A 196 6.98 10.71 -14.48
N ARG A 197 6.14 11.60 -13.95
CA ARG A 197 4.71 11.38 -13.72
C ARG A 197 3.86 12.23 -14.67
N PHE A 198 3.97 11.90 -15.95
CA PHE A 198 3.23 12.57 -17.01
C PHE A 198 1.82 11.98 -17.16
N LYS A 199 0.78 12.79 -16.93
CA LYS A 199 -0.62 12.36 -17.09
C LYS A 199 -1.16 12.81 -18.44
N SER A 200 -1.43 11.85 -19.32
CA SER A 200 -1.98 12.09 -20.65
C SER A 200 -2.60 10.81 -21.20
N ASP A 201 -3.74 10.93 -21.86
CA ASP A 201 -4.37 9.83 -22.60
C ASP A 201 -3.93 9.79 -24.07
N ASP A 202 -3.16 10.78 -24.54
CA ASP A 202 -2.57 10.79 -25.89
C ASP A 202 -1.30 9.94 -25.93
N PRO A 203 -1.31 8.77 -26.62
CA PRO A 203 -0.15 7.89 -26.69
C PRO A 203 1.04 8.52 -27.41
N ALA A 204 0.82 9.43 -28.35
CA ALA A 204 1.90 10.11 -29.06
C ALA A 204 2.63 11.09 -28.14
N ALA A 205 1.87 11.87 -27.35
CA ALA A 205 2.43 12.76 -26.33
C ALA A 205 3.23 11.97 -25.28
N VAL A 206 2.67 10.86 -24.77
CA VAL A 206 3.35 9.98 -23.80
C VAL A 206 4.68 9.46 -24.35
N ARG A 207 4.69 8.93 -25.58
CA ARG A 207 5.94 8.45 -26.22
C ARG A 207 6.96 9.56 -26.41
N ALA A 208 6.53 10.75 -26.80
CA ALA A 208 7.42 11.90 -26.97
C ALA A 208 8.06 12.33 -25.63
N GLU A 209 7.26 12.37 -24.58
CA GLU A 209 7.67 12.74 -23.23
C GLU A 209 8.71 11.75 -22.67
N ILE A 210 8.41 10.45 -22.73
CA ILE A 210 9.30 9.38 -22.28
C ILE A 210 10.60 9.40 -23.07
N ALA A 211 10.53 9.52 -24.40
CA ALA A 211 11.73 9.50 -25.22
C ALA A 211 12.66 10.69 -24.94
N ARG A 212 12.10 11.89 -24.67
CA ARG A 212 12.89 13.06 -24.26
C ARG A 212 13.50 12.86 -22.87
N ALA A 213 12.72 12.38 -21.90
CA ALA A 213 13.19 12.18 -20.52
C ALA A 213 14.31 11.12 -20.46
N ALA A 214 14.13 10.03 -21.19
CA ALA A 214 15.12 8.97 -21.31
C ALA A 214 16.43 9.49 -21.91
N ARG A 215 16.38 10.23 -23.03
CA ARG A 215 17.56 10.90 -23.63
C ARG A 215 18.26 11.85 -22.65
N ALA A 216 17.52 12.65 -21.90
CA ALA A 216 18.08 13.57 -20.91
C ALA A 216 18.84 12.84 -19.79
N MET A 217 18.51 11.57 -19.54
CA MET A 217 19.10 10.76 -18.48
C MET A 217 20.14 9.75 -18.98
N GLN A 218 20.39 9.66 -20.29
CA GLN A 218 21.44 8.81 -20.84
C GLN A 218 22.81 9.22 -20.31
N GLY A 219 23.53 8.26 -19.71
CA GLY A 219 24.86 8.47 -19.12
C GLY A 219 24.86 9.19 -17.77
N SER A 220 23.70 9.58 -17.23
CA SER A 220 23.61 10.09 -15.86
C SER A 220 23.73 8.97 -14.84
N SER A 221 24.20 9.31 -13.63
CA SER A 221 24.10 8.43 -12.46
C SER A 221 22.69 8.38 -11.87
N SER A 222 21.80 9.30 -12.27
CA SER A 222 20.42 9.38 -11.79
C SER A 222 19.59 8.22 -12.34
N ARG A 223 18.69 7.69 -11.51
CA ARG A 223 17.77 6.61 -11.90
C ARG A 223 16.43 7.19 -12.34
N LEU A 224 16.07 7.05 -13.61
CA LEU A 224 14.77 7.49 -14.13
C LEU A 224 13.71 6.37 -14.04
N PHE A 225 12.63 6.64 -13.32
CA PHE A 225 11.41 5.83 -13.35
C PHE A 225 10.32 6.49 -14.21
N ILE A 226 9.59 5.69 -14.98
CA ILE A 226 8.39 6.13 -15.71
C ILE A 226 7.14 5.68 -14.95
N ASN A 227 6.26 6.61 -14.63
CA ASN A 227 5.00 6.33 -13.93
C ASN A 227 3.90 5.90 -14.91
N ASP A 228 3.15 4.86 -14.56
CA ASP A 228 1.94 4.30 -15.20
C ASP A 228 2.11 3.79 -16.65
N HIS A 229 2.81 4.53 -17.51
CA HIS A 229 2.96 4.27 -18.96
C HIS A 229 3.98 3.16 -19.28
N TRP A 230 3.78 1.99 -18.67
CA TRP A 230 4.72 0.86 -18.71
C TRP A 230 4.99 0.35 -20.12
N GLN A 231 3.97 0.27 -20.99
CA GLN A 231 4.12 -0.17 -22.39
C GLN A 231 5.10 0.71 -23.16
N ALA A 232 4.87 2.03 -23.14
CA ALA A 232 5.72 2.99 -23.84
C ALA A 232 7.16 3.01 -23.27
N ALA A 233 7.31 2.79 -21.96
CA ALA A 233 8.63 2.66 -21.34
C ALA A 233 9.38 1.40 -21.81
N ILE A 234 8.70 0.24 -21.88
CA ILE A 234 9.28 -1.00 -22.41
C ILE A 234 9.64 -0.84 -23.88
N ASP A 235 8.73 -0.35 -24.71
CA ASP A 235 8.96 -0.18 -26.16
C ASP A 235 10.21 0.67 -26.41
N TYR A 236 10.34 1.78 -25.69
CA TYR A 236 11.51 2.63 -25.78
C TYR A 236 12.78 1.94 -25.25
N HIS A 237 12.70 1.24 -24.11
CA HIS A 237 13.85 0.55 -23.53
C HIS A 237 14.37 -0.57 -24.45
N VAL A 238 13.49 -1.41 -24.97
CA VAL A 238 13.85 -2.51 -25.89
C VAL A 238 14.48 -1.97 -27.17
N ALA A 239 13.94 -0.88 -27.73
CA ALA A 239 14.48 -0.27 -28.94
C ALA A 239 15.87 0.36 -28.77
N ASN A 240 16.23 0.78 -27.55
CA ASN A 240 17.48 1.50 -27.27
C ASN A 240 18.48 0.70 -26.41
N GLY A 241 18.10 -0.48 -25.93
CA GLY A 241 18.91 -1.36 -25.10
C GLY A 241 19.19 -0.83 -23.69
N ALA A 242 20.18 -1.43 -23.02
CA ALA A 242 20.51 -1.14 -21.62
C ALA A 242 20.91 0.33 -21.34
N GLN A 243 21.28 1.09 -22.37
CA GLN A 243 21.62 2.51 -22.26
C GLN A 243 20.46 3.43 -22.65
N SER A 244 19.21 2.94 -22.62
CA SER A 244 18.04 3.76 -22.97
C SER A 244 17.89 5.01 -22.08
N GLY A 245 18.45 5.00 -20.87
CA GLY A 245 18.28 6.04 -19.86
C GLY A 245 17.06 5.82 -18.95
N ILE A 246 16.28 4.76 -19.17
CA ILE A 246 15.17 4.33 -18.30
C ILE A 246 15.69 3.25 -17.35
N TYR A 247 15.52 3.47 -16.05
CA TYR A 247 15.93 2.53 -15.00
C TYR A 247 14.80 1.59 -14.57
N GLY A 248 13.55 2.06 -14.60
CA GLY A 248 12.40 1.27 -14.24
C GLY A 248 11.06 1.94 -14.48
N ILE A 249 10.01 1.26 -14.04
CA ILE A 249 8.61 1.65 -14.08
C ILE A 249 8.09 1.78 -12.64
N HIS A 250 7.15 2.70 -12.41
CA HIS A 250 6.41 2.81 -11.17
C HIS A 250 4.90 2.70 -11.44
N LEU A 251 4.18 1.88 -10.66
CA LEU A 251 2.75 1.64 -10.79
C LEU A 251 1.99 1.91 -9.48
N GLY A 252 0.74 2.36 -9.61
CA GLY A 252 -0.28 2.34 -8.56
C GLY A 252 -0.95 0.97 -8.42
N GLN A 253 -1.97 0.88 -7.54
CA GLN A 253 -2.70 -0.38 -7.33
C GLN A 253 -3.62 -0.70 -8.50
N GLU A 254 -4.22 0.32 -9.09
CA GLU A 254 -5.14 0.23 -10.22
C GLU A 254 -4.39 -0.16 -11.49
N ASP A 255 -3.18 0.35 -11.70
CA ASP A 255 -2.37 0.00 -12.88
C ASP A 255 -1.95 -1.48 -12.88
N LEU A 256 -1.85 -2.11 -11.69
CA LEU A 256 -1.55 -3.55 -11.57
C LEU A 256 -2.68 -4.44 -12.12
N ASP A 257 -3.89 -3.92 -12.28
CA ASP A 257 -5.01 -4.70 -12.82
C ASP A 257 -4.83 -5.01 -14.31
N ASP A 258 -4.23 -4.06 -15.04
CA ASP A 258 -4.06 -4.12 -16.50
C ASP A 258 -2.61 -4.33 -16.96
N ALA A 259 -1.63 -4.17 -16.06
CA ALA A 259 -0.22 -4.29 -16.42
C ALA A 259 0.20 -5.74 -16.73
N ASP A 260 0.88 -5.94 -17.86
CA ASP A 260 1.58 -7.19 -18.16
C ASP A 260 2.89 -7.25 -17.37
N LEU A 261 2.82 -7.80 -16.15
CA LEU A 261 3.96 -7.91 -15.24
C LEU A 261 5.07 -8.82 -15.81
N ASP A 262 4.72 -9.80 -16.64
CA ASP A 262 5.70 -10.69 -17.27
C ASP A 262 6.46 -9.97 -18.37
N ALA A 263 5.79 -9.13 -19.17
CA ALA A 263 6.45 -8.27 -20.14
C ALA A 263 7.37 -7.24 -19.47
N ILE A 264 6.93 -6.60 -18.37
CA ILE A 264 7.78 -5.68 -17.59
C ILE A 264 9.02 -6.44 -17.09
N ARG A 265 8.85 -7.64 -16.53
CA ARG A 265 9.96 -8.44 -16.00
C ARG A 265 10.93 -8.87 -17.10
N ALA A 266 10.40 -9.31 -18.24
CA ALA A 266 11.19 -9.73 -19.40
C ALA A 266 12.00 -8.58 -20.03
N SER A 267 11.52 -7.33 -19.89
CA SER A 267 12.27 -6.15 -20.34
C SER A 267 13.54 -5.87 -19.53
N GLY A 268 13.68 -6.47 -18.34
CA GLY A 268 14.77 -6.20 -17.41
C GLY A 268 14.65 -4.88 -16.63
N LEU A 269 13.61 -4.09 -16.89
CA LEU A 269 13.29 -2.89 -16.12
C LEU A 269 12.87 -3.25 -14.69
N ARG A 270 13.17 -2.35 -13.76
CA ARG A 270 12.74 -2.45 -12.36
C ARG A 270 11.28 -2.04 -12.22
N LEU A 271 10.61 -2.60 -11.22
CA LEU A 271 9.23 -2.24 -10.88
C LEU A 271 9.17 -1.65 -9.46
N GLY A 272 8.66 -0.43 -9.36
CA GLY A 272 8.20 0.17 -8.11
C GLY A 272 6.70 0.13 -8.00
N VAL A 273 6.18 -0.04 -6.79
CA VAL A 273 4.74 -0.02 -6.56
C VAL A 273 4.39 0.82 -5.34
N SER A 274 3.34 1.65 -5.44
CA SER A 274 2.79 2.39 -4.32
C SER A 274 1.83 1.55 -3.47
N THR A 275 1.93 1.70 -2.15
CA THR A 275 1.04 1.06 -1.16
C THR A 275 0.66 2.00 -0.03
N HIS A 276 -0.57 1.81 0.48
CA HIS A 276 -1.22 2.70 1.44
C HIS A 276 -1.73 1.97 2.70
N GLY A 277 -1.70 0.64 2.74
CA GLY A 277 -2.21 -0.19 3.83
C GLY A 277 -1.75 -1.64 3.74
N TYR A 278 -2.11 -2.46 4.74
CA TYR A 278 -1.71 -3.88 4.81
C TYR A 278 -2.18 -4.68 3.62
N ALA A 279 -3.45 -4.57 3.20
CA ALA A 279 -3.98 -5.36 2.10
C ALA A 279 -3.23 -5.09 0.78
N GLU A 280 -2.92 -3.82 0.50
CA GLU A 280 -2.11 -3.45 -0.66
C GLU A 280 -0.67 -3.98 -0.55
N MET A 281 -0.04 -3.91 0.63
CA MET A 281 1.28 -4.48 0.85
C MET A 281 1.30 -6.01 0.62
N LEU A 282 0.26 -6.71 1.07
CA LEU A 282 0.11 -8.16 0.86
C LEU A 282 -0.12 -8.49 -0.61
N ARG A 283 -0.95 -7.71 -1.32
CA ARG A 283 -1.14 -7.83 -2.77
C ARG A 283 0.18 -7.65 -3.50
N VAL A 284 0.94 -6.62 -3.16
CA VAL A 284 2.19 -6.26 -3.85
C VAL A 284 3.33 -7.22 -3.53
N ALA A 285 3.39 -7.77 -2.32
CA ALA A 285 4.39 -8.78 -1.97
C ALA A 285 4.31 -10.02 -2.87
N ALA A 286 3.10 -10.40 -3.31
CA ALA A 286 2.89 -11.54 -4.19
C ALA A 286 3.55 -11.36 -5.58
N ILE A 287 3.77 -10.13 -6.03
CA ILE A 287 4.39 -9.84 -7.34
C ILE A 287 5.90 -9.53 -7.26
N ARG A 288 6.47 -9.47 -6.04
CA ARG A 288 7.91 -9.33 -5.76
C ARG A 288 8.58 -8.16 -6.52
N PRO A 289 8.13 -6.91 -6.34
CA PRO A 289 8.67 -5.75 -7.06
C PRO A 289 10.10 -5.42 -6.60
N SER A 290 10.76 -4.55 -7.35
CA SER A 290 12.11 -4.07 -7.06
C SER A 290 12.18 -3.19 -5.82
N TYR A 291 11.14 -2.39 -5.56
CA TYR A 291 10.98 -1.59 -4.35
C TYR A 291 9.50 -1.31 -4.06
N LEU A 292 9.22 -0.91 -2.81
CA LEU A 292 7.89 -0.55 -2.34
C LEU A 292 7.85 0.91 -1.88
N ALA A 293 6.90 1.70 -2.36
CA ALA A 293 6.62 3.03 -1.83
C ALA A 293 5.50 2.95 -0.79
N LEU A 294 5.76 3.51 0.40
CA LEU A 294 4.86 3.56 1.55
C LEU A 294 4.37 5.00 1.73
N GLY A 295 3.08 5.25 1.53
CA GLY A 295 2.50 6.59 1.73
C GLY A 295 0.99 6.64 1.55
N ALA A 296 0.34 7.81 1.66
CA ALA A 296 0.95 9.08 2.05
C ALA A 296 1.21 9.13 3.57
N ILE A 297 2.46 9.41 3.98
CA ILE A 297 2.84 9.47 5.40
C ILE A 297 2.21 10.69 6.08
N PHE A 298 2.33 11.86 5.46
CA PHE A 298 1.81 13.14 5.96
C PHE A 298 0.72 13.70 5.03
N PRO A 299 -0.10 14.67 5.48
CA PRO A 299 -1.07 15.35 4.63
C PRO A 299 -0.44 15.88 3.34
N THR A 300 -1.11 15.65 2.21
CA THR A 300 -0.67 16.09 0.89
C THR A 300 -1.85 16.46 0.00
N THR A 301 -1.64 17.43 -0.89
CA THR A 301 -2.60 17.84 -1.92
C THR A 301 -2.24 17.30 -3.31
N THR A 302 -1.11 16.59 -3.44
CA THR A 302 -0.60 16.13 -4.75
C THR A 302 -1.39 14.95 -5.32
N LYS A 303 -1.99 14.11 -4.46
CA LYS A 303 -2.85 12.99 -4.83
C LYS A 303 -4.06 13.01 -3.90
N VAL A 304 -5.26 12.86 -4.47
CA VAL A 304 -6.48 12.66 -3.68
C VAL A 304 -6.43 11.25 -3.11
N MET A 305 -6.49 11.15 -1.78
CA MET A 305 -6.44 9.88 -1.07
C MET A 305 -7.81 9.56 -0.47
N PRO A 306 -8.31 8.33 -0.61
CA PRO A 306 -9.55 7.90 0.05
C PRO A 306 -9.36 7.66 1.56
N THR A 307 -8.10 7.58 2.02
CA THR A 307 -7.72 7.35 3.41
C THR A 307 -7.09 8.58 4.05
N GLN A 308 -7.13 8.63 5.39
CA GLN A 308 -6.33 9.58 6.15
C GLN A 308 -4.83 9.31 5.95
N PRO A 309 -3.95 10.33 6.08
CA PRO A 309 -2.51 10.12 6.12
C PRO A 309 -2.12 9.05 7.13
N GLN A 310 -1.13 8.23 6.77
CA GLN A 310 -0.72 7.09 7.59
C GLN A 310 -0.18 7.52 8.96
N GLY A 311 0.49 8.66 9.01
CA GLY A 311 1.27 9.07 10.17
C GLY A 311 2.49 8.19 10.42
N MET A 312 3.34 8.62 11.34
CA MET A 312 4.61 7.96 11.62
C MET A 312 4.45 6.62 12.33
N GLY A 313 3.36 6.43 13.11
CA GLY A 313 3.05 5.16 13.76
C GLY A 313 2.86 4.03 12.73
N ARG A 314 1.94 4.22 11.77
CA ARG A 314 1.68 3.22 10.72
C ARG A 314 2.88 3.05 9.81
N PHE A 315 3.53 4.14 9.40
CA PHE A 315 4.72 4.06 8.55
C PHE A 315 5.82 3.19 9.17
N ARG A 316 6.08 3.31 10.49
CA ARG A 316 7.02 2.42 11.21
C ARG A 316 6.57 0.97 11.22
N ALA A 317 5.28 0.71 11.48
CA ALA A 317 4.73 -0.65 11.46
C ALA A 317 4.84 -1.30 10.07
N TYR A 318 4.53 -0.55 9.02
CA TYR A 318 4.59 -0.98 7.62
C TYR A 318 6.03 -1.27 7.19
N ALA A 319 6.96 -0.37 7.51
CA ALA A 319 8.38 -0.58 7.22
C ALA A 319 8.93 -1.81 7.94
N LYS A 320 8.61 -1.99 9.23
CA LYS A 320 9.03 -3.16 10.01
C LYS A 320 8.51 -4.47 9.41
N LEU A 321 7.25 -4.50 8.97
CA LEU A 321 6.66 -5.67 8.33
C LEU A 321 7.32 -5.99 6.97
N MET A 322 7.56 -4.96 6.16
CA MET A 322 7.92 -5.16 4.74
C MET A 322 9.42 -5.24 4.48
N GLN A 323 10.27 -4.67 5.34
CA GLN A 323 11.72 -4.68 5.12
C GLN A 323 12.32 -6.10 4.95
N PRO A 324 11.88 -7.14 5.68
CA PRO A 324 12.34 -8.52 5.44
C PRO A 324 11.85 -9.13 4.12
N VAL A 325 10.79 -8.58 3.53
CA VAL A 325 10.10 -9.11 2.34
C VAL A 325 10.58 -8.40 1.07
N ILE A 326 10.65 -7.07 1.12
CA ILE A 326 11.10 -6.17 0.05
C ILE A 326 12.13 -5.21 0.67
N PRO A 327 13.44 -5.44 0.46
CA PRO A 327 14.49 -4.68 1.14
C PRO A 327 14.55 -3.19 0.77
N SER A 328 14.12 -2.82 -0.45
CA SER A 328 14.13 -1.42 -0.91
C SER A 328 12.77 -0.79 -0.65
N LEU A 329 12.73 0.14 0.29
CA LEU A 329 11.53 0.88 0.68
C LEU A 329 11.69 2.38 0.39
N VAL A 330 10.59 3.07 0.12
CA VAL A 330 10.57 4.51 -0.10
C VAL A 330 9.44 5.12 0.72
N GLY A 331 9.75 6.05 1.62
CA GLY A 331 8.72 6.84 2.30
C GLY A 331 8.24 8.00 1.42
N ILE A 332 6.92 8.15 1.24
CA ILE A 332 6.35 9.20 0.38
C ILE A 332 5.07 9.82 0.99
N GLY A 333 4.77 11.06 0.59
CA GLY A 333 3.53 11.76 0.92
C GLY A 333 3.74 12.83 1.99
N GLY A 334 3.72 14.09 1.56
CA GLY A 334 3.96 15.26 2.42
C GLY A 334 5.39 15.36 2.99
N VAL A 335 6.32 14.54 2.50
CA VAL A 335 7.73 14.58 2.89
C VAL A 335 8.41 15.85 2.35
N ASN A 336 9.19 16.52 3.19
CA ASN A 336 9.93 17.74 2.90
C ASN A 336 11.14 17.87 3.86
N ALA A 337 11.89 18.96 3.77
CA ALA A 337 13.11 19.17 4.57
C ALA A 337 12.90 19.10 6.09
N THR A 338 11.72 19.48 6.61
CA THR A 338 11.48 19.54 8.06
C THR A 338 11.17 18.16 8.67
N ASN A 339 10.71 17.19 7.88
CA ASN A 339 10.29 15.86 8.37
C ASN A 339 11.06 14.69 7.74
N MET A 340 11.87 14.93 6.69
CA MET A 340 12.61 13.87 5.99
C MET A 340 13.53 13.06 6.91
N ARG A 341 14.20 13.70 7.88
CA ARG A 341 15.04 12.96 8.85
C ARG A 341 14.25 11.94 9.67
N GLU A 342 13.01 12.26 10.01
CA GLU A 342 12.15 11.33 10.75
C GLU A 342 11.75 10.12 9.89
N VAL A 343 11.47 10.35 8.61
CA VAL A 343 11.21 9.28 7.63
C VAL A 343 12.42 8.37 7.47
N LEU A 344 13.61 8.96 7.31
CA LEU A 344 14.86 8.21 7.14
C LEU A 344 15.25 7.42 8.39
N ALA A 345 14.94 7.92 9.59
CA ALA A 345 15.20 7.23 10.85
C ALA A 345 14.44 5.91 11.01
N VAL A 346 13.40 5.66 10.20
CA VAL A 346 12.69 4.37 10.15
C VAL A 346 13.50 3.28 9.42
N GLY A 347 14.55 3.65 8.68
CA GLY A 347 15.44 2.70 8.01
C GLY A 347 15.00 2.30 6.60
N VAL A 348 14.06 3.02 5.97
CA VAL A 348 13.63 2.76 4.59
C VAL A 348 14.73 3.03 3.55
N GLY A 349 15.75 3.81 3.89
CA GLY A 349 16.89 4.12 3.00
C GLY A 349 16.59 5.10 1.87
N SER A 350 15.32 5.41 1.60
CA SER A 350 14.91 6.34 0.53
C SER A 350 13.70 7.17 0.93
N ALA A 351 13.62 8.41 0.44
CA ALA A 351 12.48 9.30 0.68
C ALA A 351 12.10 10.05 -0.60
N ALA A 352 10.81 10.01 -0.94
CA ALA A 352 10.27 10.64 -2.14
C ALA A 352 9.56 11.96 -1.84
N VAL A 353 9.82 12.95 -2.69
CA VAL A 353 9.26 14.30 -2.61
C VAL A 353 8.70 14.74 -3.95
N VAL A 354 7.73 15.66 -3.90
CA VAL A 354 7.19 16.36 -5.07
C VAL A 354 7.36 17.86 -4.85
N ARG A 355 6.51 18.43 -4.00
CA ARG A 355 6.40 19.88 -3.77
C ARG A 355 7.64 20.51 -3.13
N ALA A 356 8.37 19.75 -2.30
CA ALA A 356 9.62 20.22 -1.70
C ALA A 356 10.69 20.58 -2.75
N VAL A 357 10.54 20.13 -3.99
CA VAL A 357 11.37 20.52 -5.13
C VAL A 357 10.58 21.36 -6.13
N THR A 358 9.37 20.94 -6.53
CA THR A 358 8.63 21.62 -7.60
C THR A 358 8.11 23.00 -7.23
N GLU A 359 7.97 23.31 -5.93
CA GLU A 359 7.51 24.61 -5.41
C GLU A 359 8.65 25.41 -4.75
N ALA A 360 9.90 24.97 -4.90
CA ALA A 360 11.06 25.69 -4.35
C ALA A 360 11.44 26.89 -5.23
N ASP A 361 11.76 28.02 -4.59
CA ASP A 361 12.27 29.22 -5.26
C ASP A 361 13.63 28.94 -5.95
N ASP A 362 14.50 28.20 -5.27
CA ASP A 362 15.80 27.74 -5.77
C ASP A 362 15.87 26.20 -5.74
N VAL A 363 15.59 25.60 -6.91
CA VAL A 363 15.57 24.13 -7.08
C VAL A 363 16.94 23.49 -6.82
N PRO A 364 18.06 23.96 -7.41
CA PRO A 364 19.38 23.46 -7.06
C PRO A 364 19.68 23.48 -5.55
N ALA A 365 19.38 24.58 -4.86
CA ALA A 365 19.60 24.69 -3.42
C ALA A 365 18.70 23.74 -2.62
N ALA A 366 17.43 23.60 -3.01
CA ALA A 366 16.50 22.67 -2.36
C ALA A 366 16.94 21.21 -2.52
N VAL A 367 17.36 20.81 -3.73
CA VAL A 367 17.89 19.47 -3.98
C VAL A 367 19.14 19.22 -3.14
N ALA A 368 20.12 20.14 -3.15
CA ALA A 368 21.34 19.99 -2.36
C ALA A 368 21.05 19.88 -0.87
N HIS A 369 20.10 20.68 -0.36
CA HIS A 369 19.68 20.62 1.04
C HIS A 369 19.04 19.27 1.37
N LEU A 370 18.08 18.80 0.56
CA LEU A 370 17.41 17.51 0.79
C LEU A 370 18.39 16.33 0.72
N VAL A 371 19.30 16.32 -0.25
CA VAL A 371 20.38 15.32 -0.34
C VAL A 371 21.24 15.34 0.93
N SER A 372 21.59 16.52 1.47
CA SER A 372 22.39 16.63 2.70
C SER A 372 21.73 16.06 3.95
N LEU A 373 20.43 15.74 3.91
CA LEU A 373 19.72 15.10 5.03
C LEU A 373 19.92 13.60 5.09
N PHE A 374 20.41 12.97 4.02
CA PHE A 374 20.69 11.54 3.98
C PHE A 374 22.00 11.24 4.72
N PRO A 375 22.09 10.09 5.42
CA PRO A 375 23.37 9.59 5.94
C PRO A 375 24.39 9.44 4.79
N ALA A 376 25.67 9.70 5.06
CA ALA A 376 26.73 9.63 4.05
C ALA A 376 26.85 8.25 3.37
N GLU A 377 26.38 7.20 4.03
CA GLU A 377 26.41 5.81 3.53
C GLU A 377 25.18 5.43 2.68
N ALA A 378 24.18 6.33 2.55
CA ALA A 378 22.89 6.06 1.95
C ALA A 378 22.68 6.67 0.54
N LEU A 379 23.69 7.37 -0.01
CA LEU A 379 23.63 8.10 -1.28
C LEU A 379 24.48 7.46 -2.38
#